data_AF-A0A7J4SCS4-F1
#
_entry.id   AF-A0A7J4SCS4-F1
#
_cell.length_a   1.000
_cell.length_b   1.000
_cell.length_c   1.000
_cell.angle_alpha   90.00
_cell.angle_beta   90.00
_cell.angle_gamma   90.00
#
_symmetry.space_group_name_H-M   'P 1'
#
loop_
_entity.id
_entity.type
_entity.pdbx_description
1 polymer ?
#
loop_
_entity_poly.entity_id
_entity_poly.type
_entity_poly.pdbx_seq_one_letter_code
_entity_poly.pdbx_strand_id
1 'polypeptide(L)'
;MRAMRLCILSRGPQLYSTRRLVKEAEDRGAEVEIVDPLETSLVLGERNGQVIHRGWPIQADAVIPRIGYSVTSEGVRVVRQFESQGVYVANSADSILRSRDKLTASQILSHQGIPVPRTALVTSWRDTERAISRVGGVPCVIKASQGTQGNSVHLAHSIRDASELVYRLLANRETVLVQEYIRESHGRDVRVIVAGGEVIAAMRRVARGREFRSNFHLGGQVEPVELKDEYAKVAIRAANLLGIEVGGVDLLEGRSGPILLEVNSSPGLEGIERASKVNVAGKIIDMISQRHRIQSTDLQEVIRRRSGHGALTVRIKDWPEFIGRRIKDVQMGGSRALTLLRGKDHIWSPDEEFVLQPNDELVIYGEIASIRAHMQRRDTASEERF
;
A
#
# COMPACT_ATOMS: atom_id res chain seq x y z
N MET A 1 30.28 -16.17 0.73
CA MET A 1 28.83 -15.97 0.46
C MET A 1 28.74 -15.13 -0.80
N ARG A 2 27.90 -15.47 -1.79
CA ARG A 2 27.79 -14.70 -3.04
C ARG A 2 27.29 -13.29 -2.74
N ALA A 3 27.83 -12.27 -3.41
CA ALA A 3 27.34 -10.90 -3.35
C ALA A 3 25.88 -10.82 -3.82
N MET A 4 25.06 -10.01 -3.15
CA MET A 4 23.68 -9.76 -3.58
C MET A 4 23.69 -8.94 -4.88
N ARG A 5 22.98 -9.38 -5.91
CA ARG A 5 22.76 -8.61 -7.14
C ARG A 5 21.52 -7.74 -6.98
N LEU A 6 21.71 -6.42 -6.95
CA LEU A 6 20.66 -5.44 -6.74
C LEU A 6 20.39 -4.67 -8.04
N CYS A 7 19.16 -4.76 -8.55
CA CYS A 7 18.71 -3.92 -9.65
C CYS A 7 17.93 -2.71 -9.11
N ILE A 8 18.32 -1.49 -9.47
CA ILE A 8 17.57 -0.28 -9.15
C ILE A 8 16.89 0.23 -10.42
N LEU A 9 15.56 0.09 -10.50
CA LEU A 9 14.79 0.58 -11.64
C LEU A 9 14.59 2.09 -11.52
N SER A 10 15.38 2.88 -12.25
CA SER A 10 15.37 4.34 -12.16
C SER A 10 15.73 5.00 -13.49
N ARG A 11 14.97 6.04 -13.84
CA ARG A 11 15.30 6.95 -14.96
C ARG A 11 16.28 8.06 -14.56
N GLY A 12 16.62 8.15 -13.28
CA GLY A 12 17.41 9.23 -12.71
C GLY A 12 18.64 8.71 -11.96
N PRO A 13 19.65 8.17 -12.67
CA PRO A 13 20.86 7.64 -12.04
C PRO A 13 21.64 8.71 -11.26
N GLN A 14 21.54 9.97 -11.69
CA GLN A 14 22.24 11.10 -11.05
C GLN A 14 21.48 11.70 -9.86
N LEU A 15 20.23 11.30 -9.62
CA LEU A 15 19.45 11.80 -8.49
C LEU A 15 20.10 11.38 -7.17
N TYR A 16 20.11 12.28 -6.19
CA TYR A 16 20.68 12.04 -4.87
C TYR A 16 20.22 10.70 -4.27
N SER A 17 18.91 10.43 -4.35
CA SER A 17 18.32 9.21 -3.78
C SER A 17 18.86 7.93 -4.42
N THR A 18 19.01 7.92 -5.75
CA THR A 18 19.53 6.77 -6.49
C THR A 18 21.01 6.56 -6.17
N ARG A 19 21.82 7.63 -6.23
CA ARG A 19 23.25 7.59 -5.90
C ARG A 19 23.52 7.10 -4.47
N ARG A 20 22.71 7.54 -3.50
CA ARG A 20 22.83 7.09 -2.11
C ARG A 20 22.53 5.60 -1.97
N LEU A 21 21.47 5.10 -2.60
CA LEU A 21 21.15 3.67 -2.57
C LEU A 21 22.25 2.81 -3.20
N VAL A 22 22.79 3.23 -4.35
CA VAL A 22 23.92 2.56 -5.01
C VAL A 22 25.12 2.50 -4.07
N LYS A 23 25.56 3.66 -3.56
CA LYS A 23 26.70 3.75 -2.65
C LYS A 23 26.54 2.84 -1.43
N GLU A 24 25.39 2.92 -0.74
CA GLU A 24 25.16 2.14 0.47
C GLU A 24 25.08 0.63 0.21
N ALA A 25 24.65 0.22 -0.98
CA ALA A 25 24.65 -1.17 -1.42
C ALA A 25 26.06 -1.67 -1.78
N GLU A 26 26.84 -0.89 -2.51
CA GLU A 26 28.23 -1.20 -2.84
C GLU A 26 29.11 -1.26 -1.57
N ASP A 27 28.92 -0.32 -0.63
CA ASP A 27 29.60 -0.30 0.67
C ASP A 27 29.30 -1.56 1.52
N ARG A 28 28.19 -2.27 1.21
CA ARG A 28 27.78 -3.55 1.82
C ARG A 28 28.13 -4.77 0.96
N GLY A 29 28.88 -4.59 -0.12
CA GLY A 29 29.35 -5.66 -1.01
C GLY A 29 28.29 -6.20 -1.96
N ALA A 30 27.23 -5.43 -2.26
CA ALA A 30 26.27 -5.79 -3.31
C ALA A 30 26.79 -5.36 -4.70
N GLU A 31 26.46 -6.14 -5.73
CA GLU A 31 26.65 -5.77 -7.13
C GLU A 31 25.40 -5.01 -7.58
N VAL A 32 25.55 -3.76 -8.01
CA VAL A 32 24.40 -2.89 -8.32
C VAL A 32 24.34 -2.57 -9.81
N GLU A 33 23.16 -2.75 -10.41
CA GLU A 33 22.85 -2.28 -11.76
C GLU A 33 21.69 -1.27 -11.69
N ILE A 34 21.86 -0.10 -12.31
CA ILE A 34 20.77 0.87 -12.50
C ILE A 34 20.19 0.66 -13.89
N VAL A 35 18.89 0.42 -13.98
CA VAL A 35 18.19 0.15 -15.24
C VAL A 35 17.05 1.16 -15.42
N ASP A 36 17.00 1.85 -16.56
CA ASP A 36 15.82 2.61 -16.94
C ASP A 36 14.72 1.61 -17.34
N PRO A 37 13.55 1.57 -16.67
CA PRO A 37 12.48 0.65 -17.02
C PRO A 37 11.99 0.82 -18.49
N LEU A 38 12.21 1.97 -19.12
CA LEU A 38 11.87 2.21 -20.53
C LEU A 38 12.92 1.66 -21.51
N GLU A 39 14.10 1.29 -21.04
CA GLU A 39 15.17 0.66 -21.84
C GLU A 39 15.17 -0.87 -21.69
N THR A 40 14.03 -1.45 -21.27
CA THR A 40 13.85 -2.89 -21.09
C THR A 40 12.86 -3.48 -22.09
N SER A 41 13.01 -4.77 -22.39
CA SER A 41 11.98 -5.56 -23.06
C SER A 41 11.61 -6.78 -22.23
N LEU A 42 10.37 -7.25 -22.37
CA LEU A 42 9.85 -8.42 -21.66
C LEU A 42 9.70 -9.57 -22.64
N VAL A 43 10.30 -10.71 -22.33
CA VAL A 43 10.17 -11.94 -23.13
C VAL A 43 9.29 -12.92 -22.37
N LEU A 44 8.13 -13.24 -22.94
CA LEU A 44 7.13 -14.15 -22.40
C LEU A 44 7.06 -15.41 -23.28
N GLY A 45 6.69 -16.57 -22.72
CA GLY A 45 6.43 -17.79 -23.49
C GLY A 45 7.09 -19.05 -22.94
N GLU A 46 8.14 -18.91 -22.13
CA GLU A 46 8.78 -20.01 -21.41
C GLU A 46 8.44 -19.98 -19.91
N ARG A 47 8.65 -21.10 -19.20
CA ARG A 47 8.57 -21.10 -17.72
C ARG A 47 9.58 -20.06 -17.21
N ASN A 48 9.09 -19.03 -16.53
CA ASN A 48 9.84 -17.86 -16.02
C ASN A 48 10.27 -16.86 -17.11
N GLY A 49 9.33 -16.07 -17.63
CA GLY A 49 9.63 -14.97 -18.56
C GLY A 49 10.72 -14.03 -18.06
N GLN A 50 11.38 -13.30 -18.96
CA GLN A 50 12.62 -12.57 -18.67
C GLN A 50 12.46 -11.05 -18.84
N VAL A 51 13.22 -10.29 -18.03
CA VAL A 51 13.43 -8.85 -18.26
C VAL A 51 14.78 -8.71 -18.96
N ILE A 52 14.77 -8.14 -20.15
CA ILE A 52 15.95 -7.95 -20.98
C ILE A 52 16.37 -6.48 -20.91
N HIS A 53 17.66 -6.23 -20.69
CA HIS A 53 18.28 -4.90 -20.80
C HIS A 53 19.49 -5.01 -21.72
N ARG A 54 19.53 -4.17 -22.76
CA ARG A 54 20.60 -4.16 -23.78
C ARG A 54 20.87 -5.52 -24.42
N GLY A 55 19.80 -6.30 -24.64
CA GLY A 55 19.87 -7.62 -25.28
C GLY A 55 20.14 -8.79 -24.34
N TRP A 56 20.40 -8.55 -23.04
CA TRP A 56 20.72 -9.60 -22.08
C TRP A 56 19.71 -9.69 -20.94
N PRO A 57 19.41 -10.89 -20.42
CA PRO A 57 18.54 -11.05 -19.25
C PRO A 57 19.17 -10.42 -18.00
N ILE A 58 18.41 -9.59 -17.29
CA ILE A 58 18.84 -9.04 -16.01
C ILE A 58 18.80 -10.15 -14.97
N GLN A 59 19.87 -10.27 -14.20
CA GLN A 59 20.02 -11.27 -13.16
C GLN A 59 20.08 -10.58 -11.80
N ALA A 60 18.97 -10.53 -11.07
CA ALA A 60 18.85 -9.83 -9.80
C ALA A 60 18.37 -10.76 -8.68
N ASP A 61 18.88 -10.56 -7.46
CA ASP A 61 18.37 -11.18 -6.24
C ASP A 61 17.34 -10.27 -5.56
N ALA A 62 17.48 -8.95 -5.76
CA ALA A 62 16.54 -7.94 -5.29
C ALA A 62 16.38 -6.78 -6.29
N VAL A 63 15.21 -6.14 -6.29
CA VAL A 63 14.89 -4.96 -7.10
C VAL A 63 14.37 -3.83 -6.21
N ILE A 64 14.88 -2.61 -6.40
CA ILE A 64 14.31 -1.37 -5.83
C ILE A 64 13.68 -0.55 -6.95
N PRO A 65 12.34 -0.54 -7.08
CA PRO A 65 11.66 0.30 -8.04
C PRO A 65 11.65 1.77 -7.60
N ARG A 66 12.38 2.60 -8.34
CA ARG A 66 12.37 4.07 -8.21
C ARG A 66 11.57 4.69 -9.36
N ILE A 67 10.37 4.14 -9.58
CA ILE A 67 9.50 4.47 -10.73
C ILE A 67 8.91 5.87 -10.57
N GLY A 68 9.15 6.76 -11.54
CA GLY A 68 8.52 8.08 -11.59
C GLY A 68 7.04 8.01 -11.97
N TYR A 69 6.23 9.00 -11.57
CA TYR A 69 4.79 9.00 -11.86
C TYR A 69 4.47 8.94 -13.35
N SER A 70 5.25 9.63 -14.20
CA SER A 70 5.05 9.71 -15.65
C SER A 70 5.31 8.40 -16.40
N VAL A 71 5.90 7.40 -15.74
CA VAL A 71 6.23 6.09 -16.30
C VAL A 71 5.69 4.96 -15.44
N THR A 72 4.63 5.24 -14.66
CA THR A 72 4.07 4.25 -13.72
C THR A 72 3.63 3.00 -14.47
N SER A 73 2.89 3.15 -15.58
CA SER A 73 2.37 2.04 -16.39
C SER A 73 3.47 1.11 -16.89
N GLU A 74 4.53 1.68 -17.47
CA GLU A 74 5.65 0.93 -18.04
C GLU A 74 6.50 0.33 -16.93
N GLY A 75 6.81 1.12 -15.90
CA GLY A 75 7.61 0.69 -14.75
C GLY A 75 6.99 -0.48 -14.00
N VAL A 76 5.69 -0.46 -13.72
CA VAL A 76 5.04 -1.56 -12.99
C VAL A 76 4.96 -2.85 -13.80
N ARG A 77 4.97 -2.79 -15.15
CA ARG A 77 5.05 -4.01 -15.99
C ARG A 77 6.39 -4.71 -15.80
N VAL A 78 7.48 -3.94 -15.75
CA VAL A 78 8.84 -4.47 -15.50
C VAL A 78 8.94 -5.04 -14.08
N VAL A 79 8.42 -4.32 -13.07
CA VAL A 79 8.37 -4.80 -11.68
C VAL A 79 7.61 -6.12 -11.60
N ARG A 80 6.43 -6.22 -12.23
CA ARG A 80 5.61 -7.43 -12.24
C ARG A 80 6.31 -8.62 -12.87
N GLN A 81 7.15 -8.38 -13.88
CA GLN A 81 7.95 -9.45 -14.47
C GLN A 81 9.00 -9.98 -13.48
N PHE A 82 9.71 -9.10 -12.77
CA PHE A 82 10.64 -9.52 -11.71
C PHE A 82 9.93 -10.28 -10.58
N GLU A 83 8.73 -9.85 -10.18
CA GLU A 83 7.91 -10.58 -9.20
C GLU A 83 7.61 -12.01 -9.68
N SER A 84 7.19 -12.16 -10.95
CA SER A 84 6.90 -13.48 -11.53
C SER A 84 8.13 -14.40 -11.65
N GLN A 85 9.34 -13.83 -11.65
CA GLN A 85 10.59 -14.58 -11.64
C GLN A 85 11.01 -15.03 -10.23
N GLY A 86 10.25 -14.66 -9.19
CA GLY A 86 10.60 -14.90 -7.79
C GLY A 86 11.73 -14.00 -7.28
N VAL A 87 11.99 -12.87 -7.95
CA VAL A 87 12.94 -11.86 -7.46
C VAL A 87 12.26 -11.03 -6.39
N TYR A 88 12.96 -10.75 -5.28
CA TYR A 88 12.42 -9.90 -4.23
C TYR A 88 12.32 -8.44 -4.72
N VAL A 89 11.16 -7.81 -4.57
CA VAL A 89 10.94 -6.42 -5.01
C VAL A 89 10.43 -5.54 -3.87
N ALA A 90 11.07 -4.40 -3.65
CA ALA A 90 10.66 -3.42 -2.63
C ALA A 90 10.46 -2.06 -3.31
N ASN A 91 9.29 -1.74 -3.86
CA ASN A 91 7.93 -2.28 -3.62
C ASN A 91 7.33 -3.10 -4.79
N SER A 92 6.31 -3.92 -4.51
CA SER A 92 5.53 -4.67 -5.52
C SER A 92 4.82 -3.80 -6.57
N ALA A 93 4.49 -4.36 -7.74
CA ALA A 93 3.76 -3.62 -8.77
C ALA A 93 2.40 -3.11 -8.25
N ASP A 94 1.70 -3.96 -7.49
CA ASP A 94 0.37 -3.64 -6.95
C ASP A 94 0.43 -2.58 -5.84
N SER A 95 1.43 -2.61 -4.97
CA SER A 95 1.58 -1.58 -3.93
C SER A 95 1.96 -0.22 -4.54
N ILE A 96 2.80 -0.21 -5.59
CA ILE A 96 3.07 0.99 -6.37
C ILE A 96 1.77 1.55 -6.93
N LEU A 97 0.95 0.74 -7.62
CA LEU A 97 -0.33 1.18 -8.17
C LEU A 97 -1.29 1.71 -7.09
N ARG A 98 -1.45 1.00 -5.97
CA ARG A 98 -2.31 1.44 -4.85
C ARG A 98 -1.87 2.77 -4.27
N SER A 99 -0.56 3.00 -4.12
CA SER A 99 -0.02 4.28 -3.60
C SER A 99 -0.10 5.44 -4.60
N ARG A 100 -0.15 5.14 -5.91
CA ARG A 100 -0.19 6.16 -6.98
C ARG A 100 -1.57 6.81 -7.10
N ASP A 101 -2.62 6.06 -6.80
CA ASP A 101 -4.00 6.54 -6.81
C ASP A 101 -4.45 6.95 -5.40
N LYS A 102 -4.59 8.27 -5.18
CA LYS A 102 -4.93 8.82 -3.86
C LYS A 102 -6.33 8.40 -3.41
N LEU A 103 -7.27 8.22 -4.32
CA LEU A 103 -8.62 7.74 -3.99
C LEU A 103 -8.57 6.28 -3.55
N THR A 104 -7.90 5.41 -4.31
CA THR A 104 -7.76 4.00 -3.95
C THR A 104 -7.06 3.84 -2.60
N ALA A 105 -5.94 4.54 -2.39
CA ALA A 105 -5.26 4.54 -1.11
C ALA A 105 -6.19 5.00 0.03
N SER A 106 -6.91 6.11 -0.17
CA SER A 106 -7.83 6.64 0.85
C SER A 106 -8.96 5.65 1.16
N GLN A 107 -9.54 4.98 0.17
CA GLN A 107 -10.58 3.98 0.36
C GLN A 107 -10.09 2.79 1.20
N ILE A 108 -8.91 2.24 0.87
CA ILE A 108 -8.30 1.13 1.62
C ILE A 108 -8.05 1.56 3.07
N LEU A 109 -7.46 2.73 3.27
CA LEU A 109 -7.03 3.21 4.58
C LEU A 109 -8.23 3.60 5.47
N SER A 110 -9.21 4.34 4.92
CA SER A 110 -10.39 4.75 5.68
C SER A 110 -11.25 3.57 6.10
N HIS A 111 -11.40 2.55 5.24
CA HIS A 111 -12.13 1.32 5.57
C HIS A 111 -11.50 0.57 6.75
N GLN A 112 -10.20 0.74 6.97
CA GLN A 112 -9.45 0.15 8.08
C GLN A 112 -9.35 1.09 9.29
N GLY A 113 -10.06 2.22 9.28
CA GLY A 113 -10.07 3.18 10.37
C GLY A 113 -8.79 4.01 10.50
N ILE A 114 -7.98 4.13 9.44
CA ILE A 114 -6.91 5.12 9.40
C ILE A 114 -7.54 6.50 9.15
N PRO A 115 -7.25 7.52 9.99
CA PRO A 115 -7.78 8.86 9.78
C PRO A 115 -7.26 9.44 8.45
N VAL A 116 -8.18 9.85 7.58
CA VAL A 116 -7.92 10.57 6.33
C VAL A 116 -8.88 11.76 6.24
N PRO A 117 -8.56 12.85 5.51
CA PRO A 117 -9.48 13.96 5.36
C PRO A 117 -10.75 13.51 4.62
N ARG A 118 -11.93 14.03 4.99
CA ARG A 118 -13.17 13.71 4.25
C ARG A 118 -12.97 14.06 2.78
N THR A 119 -13.21 13.10 1.90
CA THR A 119 -12.91 13.21 0.46
C THR A 119 -14.09 12.73 -0.36
N ALA A 120 -14.50 13.53 -1.34
CA ALA A 120 -15.53 13.20 -2.31
C ALA A 120 -14.92 13.11 -3.71
N LEU A 121 -15.15 11.99 -4.40
CA LEU A 121 -14.92 11.88 -5.84
C LEU A 121 -16.01 12.67 -6.57
N VAL A 122 -15.63 13.52 -7.51
CA VAL A 122 -16.55 14.23 -8.39
C VAL A 122 -16.33 13.77 -9.82
N THR A 123 -17.35 13.12 -10.39
CA THR A 123 -17.34 12.63 -11.79
C THR A 123 -18.13 13.53 -12.74
N SER A 124 -18.94 14.44 -12.19
CA SER A 124 -19.73 15.41 -12.94
C SER A 124 -19.66 16.76 -12.26
N TRP A 125 -19.40 17.81 -13.03
CA TRP A 125 -19.33 19.19 -12.52
C TRP A 125 -20.63 19.62 -11.84
N ARG A 126 -21.78 19.03 -12.20
CA ARG A 126 -23.09 19.28 -11.59
C ARG A 126 -23.20 18.80 -10.14
N ASP A 127 -22.31 17.91 -9.69
CA ASP A 127 -22.29 17.41 -8.31
C ASP A 127 -21.32 18.20 -7.41
N THR A 128 -20.59 19.18 -7.96
CA THR A 128 -19.50 19.87 -7.24
C THR A 128 -19.96 20.51 -5.94
N GLU A 129 -21.06 21.27 -5.95
CA GLU A 129 -21.56 21.93 -4.74
C GLU A 129 -22.00 20.93 -3.65
N ARG A 130 -22.64 19.83 -4.05
CA ARG A 130 -22.99 18.74 -3.12
C ARG A 130 -21.75 18.07 -2.56
N ALA A 131 -20.72 17.85 -3.37
CA ALA A 131 -19.44 17.31 -2.92
C ALA A 131 -18.74 18.25 -1.92
N ILE A 132 -18.75 19.56 -2.18
CA ILE A 132 -18.22 20.59 -1.25
C ILE A 132 -18.97 20.53 0.08
N SER A 133 -20.30 20.47 0.06
CA SER A 133 -21.11 20.35 1.28
C SER A 133 -20.77 19.09 2.08
N ARG A 134 -20.65 17.92 1.41
CA ARG A 134 -20.30 16.63 2.04
C ARG A 134 -18.93 16.63 2.73
N VAL A 135 -17.96 17.44 2.28
CA VAL A 135 -16.64 17.53 2.93
C VAL A 135 -16.57 18.57 4.05
N GLY A 136 -17.61 19.38 4.23
CA GLY A 136 -17.70 20.38 5.30
C GLY A 136 -17.67 21.84 4.81
N GLY A 137 -17.90 22.09 3.53
CA GLY A 137 -17.94 23.43 2.95
C GLY A 137 -16.56 23.98 2.58
N VAL A 138 -16.50 25.30 2.33
CA VAL A 138 -15.28 26.02 1.97
C VAL A 138 -14.61 26.67 3.20
N PRO A 139 -13.29 26.94 3.17
CA PRO A 139 -12.32 26.45 2.20
C PRO A 139 -12.21 24.92 2.10
N CYS A 140 -11.98 24.42 0.89
CA CYS A 140 -11.76 23.01 0.59
C CYS A 140 -10.62 22.82 -0.41
N VAL A 141 -10.05 21.61 -0.46
CA VAL A 141 -8.96 21.25 -1.37
C VAL A 141 -9.53 20.56 -2.61
N ILE A 142 -9.16 21.04 -3.80
CA ILE A 142 -9.48 20.43 -5.08
C ILE A 142 -8.22 19.79 -5.65
N LYS A 143 -8.24 18.48 -5.93
CA LYS A 143 -7.07 17.79 -6.45
C LYS A 143 -7.38 16.64 -7.41
N ALA A 144 -6.41 16.31 -8.25
CA ALA A 144 -6.45 15.08 -9.05
C ALA A 144 -6.06 13.84 -8.21
N SER A 145 -6.69 12.69 -8.48
CA SER A 145 -6.37 11.44 -7.78
C SER A 145 -4.93 10.98 -8.07
N GLN A 146 -4.48 11.18 -9.31
CA GLN A 146 -3.13 10.82 -9.77
C GLN A 146 -2.32 12.08 -10.07
N GLY A 147 -1.00 12.00 -9.93
CA GLY A 147 -0.06 13.11 -10.18
C GLY A 147 0.86 13.42 -9.00
N THR A 148 1.88 14.24 -9.27
CA THR A 148 2.92 14.64 -8.30
C THR A 148 3.13 16.13 -8.21
N GLN A 149 3.85 16.52 -7.15
CA GLN A 149 4.42 17.86 -6.96
C GLN A 149 3.41 18.99 -6.79
N GLY A 150 2.16 18.68 -6.43
CA GLY A 150 1.18 19.69 -6.05
C GLY A 150 0.61 20.53 -7.20
N ASN A 151 0.98 20.27 -8.46
CA ASN A 151 0.52 21.03 -9.63
C ASN A 151 -0.98 20.95 -9.87
N SER A 152 -1.63 19.87 -9.43
CA SER A 152 -3.08 19.70 -9.45
C SER A 152 -3.66 19.67 -8.04
N VAL A 153 -3.17 20.52 -7.13
CA VAL A 153 -3.70 20.66 -5.75
C VAL A 153 -3.96 22.12 -5.47
N HIS A 154 -5.22 22.48 -5.30
CA HIS A 154 -5.69 23.86 -5.15
C HIS A 154 -6.49 24.02 -3.87
N LEU A 155 -6.31 25.12 -3.16
CA LEU A 155 -7.17 25.53 -2.05
C LEU A 155 -8.23 26.50 -2.61
N ALA A 156 -9.49 26.09 -2.57
CA ALA A 156 -10.61 26.92 -3.00
C ALA A 156 -11.27 27.57 -1.78
N HIS A 157 -11.44 28.89 -1.83
CA HIS A 157 -12.04 29.68 -0.73
C HIS A 157 -13.53 29.95 -0.93
N SER A 158 -14.06 29.78 -2.14
CA SER A 158 -15.48 29.93 -2.47
C SER A 158 -16.00 28.74 -3.30
N ILE A 159 -17.31 28.52 -3.27
CA ILE A 159 -17.97 27.47 -4.08
C ILE A 159 -17.74 27.70 -5.57
N ARG A 160 -17.72 28.97 -5.99
CA ARG A 160 -17.44 29.36 -7.37
C ARG A 160 -16.04 28.93 -7.79
N ASP A 161 -15.00 29.28 -7.02
CA ASP A 161 -13.62 28.92 -7.33
C ASP A 161 -13.44 27.40 -7.41
N ALA A 162 -14.03 26.69 -6.44
CA ALA A 162 -14.02 25.23 -6.42
C ALA A 162 -14.69 24.64 -7.68
N SER A 163 -15.83 25.18 -8.09
CA SER A 163 -16.57 24.73 -9.28
C SER A 163 -15.80 24.96 -10.57
N GLU A 164 -15.14 26.11 -10.72
CA GLU A 164 -14.30 26.42 -11.88
C GLU A 164 -13.09 25.49 -11.97
N LEU A 165 -12.45 25.19 -10.84
CA LEU A 165 -11.34 24.24 -10.76
C LEU A 165 -11.77 22.80 -11.09
N VAL A 166 -12.88 22.34 -10.51
CA VAL A 166 -13.43 21.01 -10.79
C VAL A 166 -13.79 20.87 -12.27
N TYR A 167 -14.46 21.88 -12.86
CA TYR A 167 -14.79 21.87 -14.28
C TYR A 167 -13.54 21.74 -15.15
N ARG A 168 -12.49 22.52 -14.86
CA ARG A 168 -11.22 22.47 -15.61
C ARG A 168 -10.55 21.10 -15.54
N LEU A 169 -10.43 20.52 -14.35
CA LEU A 169 -9.79 19.22 -14.17
C LEU A 169 -10.60 18.09 -14.84
N LEU A 170 -11.94 18.14 -14.75
CA LEU A 170 -12.81 17.20 -15.46
C LEU A 170 -12.68 17.33 -16.99
N ALA A 171 -12.56 18.55 -17.52
CA ALA A 171 -12.35 18.79 -18.95
C ALA A 171 -11.01 18.19 -19.43
N ASN A 172 -9.99 18.16 -18.58
CA ASN A 172 -8.72 17.48 -18.82
C ASN A 172 -8.78 15.95 -18.64
N ARG A 173 -9.98 15.39 -18.38
CA ARG A 173 -10.21 13.97 -18.08
C ARG A 173 -9.47 13.46 -16.84
N GLU A 174 -9.20 14.34 -15.89
CA GLU A 174 -8.61 13.97 -14.60
C GLU A 174 -9.68 13.41 -13.66
N THR A 175 -9.30 12.46 -12.80
CA THR A 175 -10.15 12.01 -11.70
C THR A 175 -10.11 13.04 -10.57
N VAL A 176 -11.20 13.78 -10.37
CA VAL A 176 -11.22 14.94 -9.45
C VAL A 176 -11.72 14.57 -8.06
N LEU A 177 -10.97 15.01 -7.05
CA LEU A 177 -11.28 14.87 -5.64
C LEU A 177 -11.52 16.25 -5.02
N VAL A 178 -12.65 16.40 -4.34
CA VAL A 178 -12.93 17.51 -3.42
C VAL A 178 -12.67 17.00 -2.01
N GLN A 179 -11.85 17.69 -1.24
CA GLN A 179 -11.35 17.20 0.04
C GLN A 179 -11.46 18.29 1.12
N GLU A 180 -11.75 17.84 2.35
CA GLU A 180 -11.74 18.67 3.56
C GLU A 180 -10.39 19.38 3.72
N TYR A 181 -10.44 20.65 4.08
CA TYR A 181 -9.25 21.43 4.38
C TYR A 181 -8.93 21.42 5.88
N ILE A 182 -7.80 20.81 6.24
CA ILE A 182 -7.29 20.72 7.61
C ILE A 182 -6.54 22.01 7.94
N ARG A 183 -7.23 22.96 8.58
CA ARG A 183 -6.75 24.33 8.82
C ARG A 183 -5.55 24.37 9.77
N GLU A 184 -5.55 23.52 10.78
CA GLU A 184 -4.49 23.44 11.80
C GLU A 184 -3.13 23.01 11.23
N SER A 185 -3.15 22.28 10.11
CA SER A 185 -1.96 21.83 9.39
C SER A 185 -1.62 22.75 8.20
N HIS A 186 -2.14 23.99 8.14
CA HIS A 186 -1.83 24.92 7.05
C HIS A 186 -0.32 25.07 6.85
N GLY A 187 0.14 24.80 5.63
CA GLY A 187 1.54 24.97 5.26
C GLY A 187 2.49 24.02 5.98
N ARG A 188 2.00 22.96 6.63
CA ARG A 188 2.82 22.03 7.40
C ARG A 188 2.35 20.60 7.24
N ASP A 189 3.29 19.67 7.17
CA ASP A 189 3.02 18.24 7.29
C ASP A 189 4.24 17.51 7.84
N VAL A 190 4.01 16.32 8.37
CA VAL A 190 5.04 15.41 8.85
C VAL A 190 5.21 14.29 7.83
N ARG A 191 6.40 14.19 7.25
CA ARG A 191 6.79 13.07 6.40
C ARG A 191 7.53 12.03 7.23
N VAL A 192 7.01 10.81 7.22
CA VAL A 192 7.60 9.64 7.88
C VAL A 192 8.08 8.67 6.82
N ILE A 193 9.35 8.27 6.85
CA ILE A 193 9.85 7.18 6.01
C ILE A 193 9.71 5.87 6.76
N VAL A 194 8.98 4.94 6.17
CA VAL A 194 8.80 3.57 6.65
C VAL A 194 9.63 2.65 5.76
N ALA A 195 10.40 1.75 6.36
CA ALA A 195 11.08 0.66 5.68
C ALA A 195 10.91 -0.62 6.48
N GLY A 196 10.47 -1.69 5.82
CA GLY A 196 10.30 -2.99 6.46
C GLY A 196 9.29 -3.02 7.62
N GLY A 197 8.29 -2.15 7.62
CA GLY A 197 7.32 -2.07 8.72
C GLY A 197 7.81 -1.29 9.94
N GLU A 198 8.95 -0.60 9.84
CA GLU A 198 9.49 0.26 10.89
C GLU A 198 9.63 1.71 10.41
N VAL A 199 9.46 2.67 11.32
CA VAL A 199 9.82 4.07 11.04
C VAL A 199 11.34 4.21 11.07
N ILE A 200 11.93 4.62 9.96
CA ILE A 200 13.39 4.81 9.88
C ILE A 200 13.83 6.26 10.00
N ALA A 201 12.97 7.22 9.61
CA ALA A 201 13.22 8.66 9.76
C ALA A 201 11.91 9.46 9.67
N ALA A 202 11.89 10.66 10.23
CA ALA A 202 10.81 11.63 10.06
C ALA A 202 11.36 13.05 9.88
N MET A 203 10.60 13.90 9.20
CA MET A 203 10.82 15.34 9.15
C MET A 203 9.49 16.08 9.13
N ARG A 204 9.48 17.31 9.64
CA ARG A 204 8.42 18.26 9.35
C ARG A 204 8.79 19.05 8.10
N ARG A 205 7.85 19.24 7.19
CA ARG A 205 8.01 20.16 6.06
C ARG A 205 7.15 21.39 6.31
N VAL A 206 7.69 22.57 6.01
CA VAL A 206 7.04 23.85 6.24
C VAL A 206 7.06 24.68 4.95
N ALA A 207 5.90 25.12 4.50
CA ALA A 207 5.75 25.97 3.33
C ALA A 207 6.33 27.38 3.59
N ARG A 208 6.67 28.12 2.53
CA ARG A 208 7.13 29.50 2.65
C ARG A 208 5.96 30.47 2.45
N GLY A 209 5.91 31.52 3.27
CA GLY A 209 4.93 32.60 3.12
C GLY A 209 3.49 32.15 3.37
N ARG A 210 2.60 32.40 2.39
CA ARG A 210 1.15 32.07 2.45
C ARG A 210 0.79 30.77 1.73
N GLU A 211 1.79 30.01 1.28
CA GLU A 211 1.57 28.74 0.60
C GLU A 211 1.05 27.68 1.59
N PHE A 212 0.00 26.95 1.23
CA PHE A 212 -0.56 25.90 2.09
C PHE A 212 0.09 24.53 1.86
N ARG A 213 0.78 24.37 0.72
CA ARG A 213 1.52 23.15 0.34
C ARG A 213 2.96 23.20 0.85
N SER A 214 3.33 22.25 1.70
CA SER A 214 4.65 22.15 2.34
C SER A 214 5.68 21.35 1.55
N ASN A 215 5.40 20.94 0.30
CA ASN A 215 6.31 20.09 -0.48
C ASN A 215 7.71 20.70 -0.59
N PHE A 216 8.75 19.92 -0.26
CA PHE A 216 10.15 20.35 -0.32
C PHE A 216 10.57 20.86 -1.72
N HIS A 217 10.09 20.21 -2.79
CA HIS A 217 10.37 20.62 -4.17
C HIS A 217 9.76 21.97 -4.57
N LEU A 218 8.77 22.47 -3.81
CA LEU A 218 8.17 23.80 -4.00
C LEU A 218 8.90 24.88 -3.18
N GLY A 219 10.10 24.59 -2.68
CA GLY A 219 10.89 25.52 -1.85
C GLY A 219 10.54 25.48 -0.37
N GLY A 220 9.72 24.52 0.08
CA GLY A 220 9.45 24.30 1.51
C GLY A 220 10.73 24.04 2.31
N GLN A 221 10.76 24.48 3.56
CA GLN A 221 11.82 24.16 4.50
C GLN A 221 11.58 22.76 5.10
N VAL A 222 12.67 22.12 5.53
CA VAL A 222 12.62 20.82 6.22
C VAL A 222 13.23 20.98 7.58
N GLU A 223 12.54 20.47 8.60
CA GLU A 223 12.92 20.59 10.00
C GLU A 223 12.96 19.19 10.63
N PRO A 224 13.89 18.94 11.59
CA PRO A 224 13.82 17.75 12.40
C PRO A 224 12.52 17.73 13.21
N VAL A 225 12.00 16.54 13.47
CA VAL A 225 10.80 16.34 14.29
C VAL A 225 10.97 15.13 15.17
N GLU A 226 10.61 15.26 16.44
CA GLU A 226 10.41 14.13 17.33
C GLU A 226 9.04 13.51 17.03
N LEU A 227 9.04 12.30 16.48
CA LEU A 227 7.82 11.65 16.03
C LEU A 227 7.09 11.02 17.20
N LYS A 228 5.87 11.49 17.48
CA LYS A 228 5.01 10.87 18.49
C LYS A 228 4.58 9.46 18.06
N ASP A 229 4.40 8.57 19.02
CA ASP A 229 4.00 7.18 18.81
C ASP A 229 2.73 7.01 17.95
N GLU A 230 1.76 7.92 18.09
CA GLU A 230 0.53 7.90 17.30
C GLU A 230 0.80 8.08 15.79
N TYR A 231 1.75 8.94 15.41
CA TYR A 231 2.14 9.15 14.02
C TYR A 231 2.89 7.94 13.48
N ALA A 232 3.79 7.36 14.28
CA ALA A 232 4.51 6.14 13.92
C ALA A 232 3.56 4.97 13.67
N LYS A 233 2.59 4.75 14.58
CA LYS A 233 1.57 3.70 14.44
C LYS A 233 0.73 3.88 13.18
N VAL A 234 0.27 5.09 12.89
CA VAL A 234 -0.49 5.37 11.66
C VAL A 234 0.36 5.17 10.42
N ALA A 235 1.61 5.64 10.40
CA ALA A 235 2.50 5.48 9.26
C ALA A 235 2.81 4.01 8.95
N ILE A 236 3.19 3.23 9.97
CA ILE A 236 3.49 1.80 9.82
C ILE A 236 2.24 1.06 9.34
N ARG A 237 1.09 1.29 9.98
CA ARG A 237 -0.15 0.60 9.63
C ARG A 237 -0.60 0.95 8.21
N ALA A 238 -0.47 2.20 7.79
CA ALA A 238 -0.81 2.61 6.43
C ALA A 238 0.12 1.98 5.38
N ALA A 239 1.43 1.95 5.63
CA ALA A 239 2.39 1.29 4.76
C ALA A 239 2.04 -0.21 4.61
N ASN A 240 1.79 -0.90 5.72
CA ASN A 240 1.40 -2.32 5.72
C ASN A 240 0.10 -2.57 4.94
N LEU A 241 -0.95 -1.77 5.17
CA LEU A 241 -2.24 -1.91 4.48
C LEU A 241 -2.15 -1.71 2.96
N LEU A 242 -1.21 -0.87 2.50
CA LEU A 242 -0.97 -0.64 1.07
C LEU A 242 0.08 -1.60 0.49
N GLY A 243 0.72 -2.44 1.30
CA GLY A 243 1.80 -3.33 0.88
C GLY A 243 3.11 -2.60 0.54
N ILE A 244 3.34 -1.43 1.14
CA ILE A 244 4.52 -0.60 0.92
C ILE A 244 5.62 -1.05 1.89
N GLU A 245 6.67 -1.66 1.34
CA GLU A 245 7.87 -2.05 2.09
C GLU A 245 8.82 -0.88 2.31
N VAL A 246 8.94 0.04 1.35
CA VAL A 246 9.73 1.27 1.45
C VAL A 246 8.90 2.44 0.94
N GLY A 247 8.56 3.38 1.81
CA GLY A 247 7.73 4.50 1.39
C GLY A 247 7.80 5.70 2.31
N GLY A 248 7.33 6.83 1.79
CA GLY A 248 7.07 8.03 2.56
C GLY A 248 5.59 8.16 2.85
N VAL A 249 5.23 8.30 4.11
CA VAL A 249 3.86 8.60 4.56
C VAL A 249 3.80 10.07 4.96
N ASP A 250 2.91 10.81 4.31
CA ASP A 250 2.69 12.22 4.58
C ASP A 250 1.46 12.37 5.49
N LEU A 251 1.66 12.98 6.65
CA LEU A 251 0.66 13.14 7.71
C LEU A 251 0.43 14.63 7.98
N LEU A 252 -0.82 15.05 7.99
CA LEU A 252 -1.24 16.35 8.49
C LEU A 252 -1.37 16.31 10.02
N GLU A 253 -1.04 17.43 10.66
CA GLU A 253 -1.18 17.61 12.10
C GLU A 253 -2.61 18.05 12.42
N GLY A 254 -3.48 17.11 12.78
CA GLY A 254 -4.87 17.37 13.17
C GLY A 254 -5.05 17.63 14.65
N ARG A 255 -6.18 18.24 15.05
CA ARG A 255 -6.52 18.48 16.47
C ARG A 255 -6.59 17.20 17.32
N SER A 256 -7.05 16.10 16.72
CA SER A 256 -7.24 14.81 17.40
C SER A 256 -6.14 13.79 17.06
N GLY A 257 -5.01 14.24 16.53
CA GLY A 257 -3.89 13.39 16.13
C GLY A 257 -3.60 13.41 14.61
N PRO A 258 -2.79 12.46 14.12
CA PRO A 258 -2.34 12.42 12.73
C PRO A 258 -3.47 12.13 11.75
N ILE A 259 -3.49 12.86 10.65
CA ILE A 259 -4.41 12.64 9.53
C ILE A 259 -3.59 12.29 8.28
N LEU A 260 -3.79 11.10 7.71
CA LEU A 260 -3.01 10.64 6.57
C LEU A 260 -3.42 11.34 5.28
N LEU A 261 -2.44 11.96 4.62
CA LEU A 261 -2.63 12.70 3.38
C LEU A 261 -2.32 11.86 2.14
N GLU A 262 -1.14 11.24 2.10
CA GLU A 262 -0.72 10.36 1.01
C GLU A 262 0.38 9.39 1.46
N VAL A 263 0.53 8.30 0.71
CA VAL A 263 1.66 7.37 0.83
C VAL A 263 2.36 7.31 -0.52
N ASN A 264 3.68 7.45 -0.53
CA ASN A 264 4.50 7.46 -1.73
C ASN A 264 5.47 6.29 -1.73
N SER A 265 5.36 5.42 -2.73
CA SER A 265 6.21 4.24 -2.97
C SER A 265 7.64 4.54 -3.44
N SER A 266 7.98 5.79 -3.76
CA SER A 266 9.34 6.18 -4.18
C SER A 266 9.70 7.55 -3.60
N PRO A 267 9.86 7.66 -2.27
CA PRO A 267 10.12 8.94 -1.61
C PRO A 267 11.52 9.44 -1.93
N GLY A 268 11.68 10.77 -2.07
CA GLY A 268 13.01 11.38 -2.15
C GLY A 268 13.74 11.34 -0.80
N LEU A 269 15.04 11.04 -0.82
CA LEU A 269 15.85 10.81 0.39
C LEU A 269 16.64 12.04 0.86
N GLU A 270 16.90 13.01 -0.03
CA GLU A 270 17.78 14.14 0.27
C GLU A 270 17.28 15.02 1.43
N GLY A 271 16.02 15.48 1.34
CA GLY A 271 15.44 16.35 2.37
C GLY A 271 15.36 15.67 3.74
N ILE A 272 14.97 14.39 3.76
CA ILE A 272 14.79 13.62 5.00
C ILE A 272 16.13 13.28 5.64
N GLU A 273 17.15 12.84 4.88
CA GLU A 273 18.49 12.59 5.43
C GLU A 273 19.10 13.89 5.95
N ARG A 274 18.91 15.01 5.25
CA ARG A 274 19.42 16.32 5.70
C ARG A 274 18.78 16.78 7.02
N ALA A 275 17.47 16.60 7.18
CA ALA A 275 16.74 17.06 8.36
C ALA A 275 16.94 16.12 9.56
N SER A 276 16.82 14.81 9.33
CA SER A 276 16.90 13.78 10.39
C SER A 276 18.33 13.38 10.76
N LYS A 277 19.31 13.65 9.88
CA LYS A 277 20.70 13.14 9.99
C LYS A 277 20.83 11.61 10.02
N VAL A 278 19.74 10.89 9.71
CA VAL A 278 19.75 9.43 9.62
C VAL A 278 20.23 9.00 8.24
N ASN A 279 21.04 7.94 8.18
CA ASN A 279 21.37 7.24 6.94
C ASN A 279 20.16 6.39 6.49
N VAL A 280 19.22 7.03 5.81
CA VAL A 280 17.96 6.41 5.36
C VAL A 280 18.24 5.38 4.25
N ALA A 281 19.11 5.73 3.30
CA ALA A 281 19.49 4.80 2.22
C ALA A 281 20.14 3.51 2.77
N GLY A 282 21.04 3.63 3.74
CA GLY A 282 21.69 2.48 4.38
C GLY A 282 20.68 1.56 5.07
N LYS A 283 19.75 2.12 5.84
CA LYS A 283 18.68 1.34 6.48
C LYS A 283 17.80 0.59 5.47
N ILE A 284 17.49 1.20 4.32
CA ILE A 284 16.75 0.54 3.23
C ILE A 284 17.55 -0.66 2.69
N ILE A 285 18.85 -0.48 2.43
CA ILE A 285 19.70 -1.56 1.92
C ILE A 285 19.88 -2.68 2.95
N ASP A 286 20.05 -2.35 4.24
CA ASP A 286 20.14 -3.35 5.32
C ASP A 286 18.88 -4.22 5.36
N MET A 287 17.71 -3.60 5.29
CA MET A 287 16.42 -4.29 5.26
C MET A 287 16.29 -5.21 4.03
N ILE A 288 16.65 -4.73 2.83
CA ILE A 288 16.60 -5.54 1.60
C ILE A 288 17.60 -6.71 1.67
N SER A 289 18.79 -6.47 2.20
CA SER A 289 19.83 -7.49 2.36
C SER A 289 19.41 -8.61 3.31
N GLN A 290 18.54 -8.33 4.27
CA GLN A 290 17.95 -9.33 5.15
C GLN A 290 16.75 -10.05 4.48
N ARG A 291 15.87 -9.30 3.81
CA ARG A 291 14.58 -9.83 3.29
C ARG A 291 14.69 -10.60 1.99
N HIS A 292 15.60 -10.28 1.07
CA HIS A 292 15.69 -11.00 -0.21
C HIS A 292 15.94 -12.51 -0.03
N ARG A 293 16.49 -12.92 1.13
CA ARG A 293 16.74 -14.31 1.50
C ARG A 293 15.53 -15.03 2.09
N ILE A 294 14.55 -14.28 2.61
CA ILE A 294 13.35 -14.79 3.26
C ILE A 294 12.16 -14.04 2.66
N GLN A 295 11.64 -14.57 1.55
CA GLN A 295 10.53 -13.94 0.83
C GLN A 295 9.20 -14.28 1.50
N SER A 296 8.31 -13.29 1.59
CA SER A 296 6.93 -13.51 1.97
C SER A 296 6.18 -14.22 0.84
N THR A 297 5.42 -15.26 1.18
CA THR A 297 4.61 -15.99 0.20
C THR A 297 3.17 -15.47 0.22
N ASP A 298 2.64 -15.09 -0.95
CA ASP A 298 1.21 -14.84 -1.09
C ASP A 298 0.45 -16.17 -1.02
N LEU A 299 -0.19 -16.42 0.12
CA LEU A 299 -1.00 -17.62 0.36
C LEU A 299 -2.12 -17.77 -0.68
N GLN A 300 -2.70 -16.67 -1.19
CA GLN A 300 -3.73 -16.76 -2.22
C GLN A 300 -3.17 -17.32 -3.52
N GLU A 301 -1.95 -16.96 -3.89
CA GLU A 301 -1.30 -17.51 -5.07
C GLU A 301 -1.01 -19.01 -4.89
N VAL A 302 -0.48 -19.39 -3.73
CA VAL A 302 -0.24 -20.81 -3.40
C VAL A 302 -1.53 -21.62 -3.46
N ILE A 303 -2.61 -21.08 -2.90
CA ILE A 303 -3.94 -21.71 -2.93
C ILE A 303 -4.45 -21.85 -4.37
N ARG A 304 -4.36 -20.78 -5.18
CA ARG A 304 -4.82 -20.77 -6.58
C ARG A 304 -4.07 -21.75 -7.48
N ARG A 305 -2.81 -22.06 -7.20
CA ARG A 305 -2.03 -23.07 -7.93
C ARG A 305 -2.58 -24.48 -7.76
N ARG A 306 -3.36 -24.74 -6.70
CA ARG A 306 -4.03 -26.03 -6.47
C ARG A 306 -5.48 -25.95 -6.95
N SER A 307 -5.72 -26.42 -8.18
CA SER A 307 -7.06 -26.44 -8.78
C SER A 307 -8.12 -27.06 -7.85
N GLY A 308 -9.29 -26.42 -7.79
CA GLY A 308 -10.42 -26.87 -6.97
C GLY A 308 -10.27 -26.65 -5.45
N HIS A 309 -9.13 -26.14 -4.97
CA HIS A 309 -8.92 -25.86 -3.55
C HIS A 309 -9.08 -24.36 -3.24
N GLY A 310 -9.45 -24.05 -2.00
CA GLY A 310 -9.69 -22.69 -1.56
C GLY A 310 -9.83 -22.59 -0.04
N ALA A 311 -9.81 -21.35 0.46
CA ALA A 311 -10.24 -21.04 1.81
C ALA A 311 -11.68 -20.50 1.77
N LEU A 312 -12.56 -21.06 2.59
CA LEU A 312 -13.96 -20.67 2.71
C LEU A 312 -14.25 -20.26 4.15
N THR A 313 -15.02 -19.19 4.32
CA THR A 313 -15.53 -18.77 5.63
C THR A 313 -16.88 -19.41 5.89
N VAL A 314 -16.97 -20.20 6.96
CA VAL A 314 -18.21 -20.77 7.50
C VAL A 314 -18.62 -19.91 8.70
N ARG A 315 -19.71 -19.17 8.56
CA ARG A 315 -20.27 -18.36 9.65
C ARG A 315 -21.17 -19.26 10.49
N ILE A 316 -20.78 -19.53 11.73
CA ILE A 316 -21.46 -20.55 12.56
C ILE A 316 -22.93 -20.20 12.83
N LYS A 317 -23.29 -18.92 12.86
CA LYS A 317 -24.69 -18.47 12.97
C LYS A 317 -25.61 -18.99 11.86
N ASP A 318 -25.06 -19.27 10.68
CA ASP A 318 -25.80 -19.78 9.53
C ASP A 318 -25.97 -21.31 9.62
N TRP A 319 -25.37 -21.96 10.65
CA TRP A 319 -25.33 -23.42 10.86
C TRP A 319 -25.47 -23.79 12.36
N PRO A 320 -26.68 -23.63 12.95
CA PRO A 320 -26.89 -23.78 14.39
C PRO A 320 -26.50 -25.13 14.98
N GLU A 321 -26.51 -26.21 14.18
CA GLU A 321 -26.14 -27.56 14.59
C GLU A 321 -24.66 -27.74 14.93
N PHE A 322 -23.82 -26.79 14.52
CA PHE A 322 -22.39 -26.74 14.86
C PHE A 322 -22.12 -25.97 16.15
N ILE A 323 -23.09 -25.23 16.69
CA ILE A 323 -22.93 -24.51 17.95
C ILE A 323 -22.72 -25.51 19.09
N GLY A 324 -21.68 -25.28 19.90
CA GLY A 324 -21.31 -26.18 20.99
C GLY A 324 -20.58 -27.45 20.55
N ARG A 325 -20.35 -27.64 19.25
CA ARG A 325 -19.50 -28.73 18.73
C ARG A 325 -18.05 -28.31 18.61
N ARG A 326 -17.16 -29.30 18.49
CA ARG A 326 -15.73 -29.06 18.29
C ARG A 326 -15.42 -28.82 16.82
N ILE A 327 -14.33 -28.12 16.52
CA ILE A 327 -13.89 -27.85 15.16
C ILE A 327 -13.76 -29.16 14.34
N LYS A 328 -13.21 -30.24 14.91
CA LYS A 328 -13.12 -31.54 14.21
C LYS A 328 -14.47 -32.13 13.81
N ASP A 329 -15.54 -31.78 14.51
CA ASP A 329 -16.90 -32.28 14.21
C ASP A 329 -17.52 -31.54 13.01
N VAL A 330 -16.91 -30.42 12.60
CA VAL A 330 -17.29 -29.57 11.44
C VAL A 330 -16.31 -29.74 10.27
N GLN A 331 -15.05 -30.05 10.57
CA GLN A 331 -14.05 -30.38 9.55
C GLN A 331 -14.40 -31.67 8.82
N MET A 332 -13.99 -31.72 7.56
CA MET A 332 -14.14 -32.89 6.69
C MET A 332 -12.78 -33.41 6.22
N GLY A 333 -12.72 -34.67 5.84
CA GLY A 333 -11.48 -35.36 5.49
C GLY A 333 -10.62 -34.58 4.49
N GLY A 334 -9.41 -34.19 4.92
CA GLY A 334 -8.47 -33.43 4.11
C GLY A 334 -8.62 -31.90 4.15
N SER A 335 -9.62 -31.37 4.85
CA SER A 335 -9.78 -29.94 5.11
C SER A 335 -9.14 -29.52 6.44
N ARG A 336 -8.67 -28.28 6.53
CA ARG A 336 -7.96 -27.75 7.70
C ARG A 336 -8.52 -26.41 8.12
N ALA A 337 -8.87 -26.26 9.40
CA ALA A 337 -9.17 -24.97 9.99
C ALA A 337 -7.91 -24.08 9.97
N LEU A 338 -7.99 -22.93 9.31
CA LEU A 338 -6.91 -21.95 9.24
C LEU A 338 -7.00 -20.93 10.36
N THR A 339 -8.20 -20.39 10.61
CA THR A 339 -8.46 -19.42 11.67
C THR A 339 -9.90 -19.49 12.13
N LEU A 340 -10.13 -19.16 13.41
CA LEU A 340 -11.44 -18.90 13.99
C LEU A 340 -11.51 -17.43 14.41
N LEU A 341 -12.50 -16.71 13.90
CA LEU A 341 -12.76 -15.32 14.29
C LEU A 341 -13.85 -15.33 15.36
N ARG A 342 -13.54 -14.78 16.55
CA ARG A 342 -14.48 -14.65 17.67
C ARG A 342 -14.48 -13.21 18.17
N GLY A 343 -15.50 -12.45 17.78
CA GLY A 343 -15.56 -11.01 18.10
C GLY A 343 -14.38 -10.26 17.46
N LYS A 344 -13.42 -9.81 18.27
CA LYS A 344 -12.18 -9.15 17.81
C LYS A 344 -10.97 -10.08 17.73
N ASP A 345 -11.09 -11.29 18.26
CA ASP A 345 -9.99 -12.24 18.36
C ASP A 345 -9.87 -13.05 17.07
N HIS A 346 -8.62 -13.24 16.63
CA HIS A 346 -8.27 -14.09 15.50
C HIS A 346 -7.40 -15.23 16.01
N ILE A 347 -8.00 -16.40 16.17
CA ILE A 347 -7.31 -17.61 16.67
C ILE A 347 -6.75 -18.35 15.46
N TRP A 348 -5.47 -18.15 15.17
CA TRP A 348 -4.76 -18.81 14.08
C TRP A 348 -4.44 -20.27 14.41
N SER A 349 -4.65 -21.17 13.44
CA SER A 349 -4.48 -22.62 13.61
C SER A 349 -5.15 -23.13 14.89
N PRO A 350 -6.47 -22.92 15.05
CA PRO A 350 -7.16 -23.30 16.28
C PRO A 350 -7.07 -24.81 16.51
N ASP A 351 -7.03 -25.20 17.78
CA ASP A 351 -7.05 -26.61 18.17
C ASP A 351 -8.34 -27.27 17.66
N GLU A 352 -8.24 -28.51 17.19
CA GLU A 352 -9.37 -29.27 16.68
C GLU A 352 -10.44 -29.56 17.75
N GLU A 353 -10.06 -29.51 19.03
CA GLU A 353 -10.97 -29.63 20.18
C GLU A 353 -11.69 -28.33 20.54
N PHE A 354 -11.39 -27.22 19.88
CA PHE A 354 -11.99 -25.92 20.21
C PHE A 354 -13.49 -25.93 19.95
N VAL A 355 -14.27 -25.45 20.93
CA VAL A 355 -15.73 -25.44 20.86
C VAL A 355 -16.25 -24.17 20.18
N LEU A 356 -17.13 -24.35 19.20
CA LEU A 356 -17.70 -23.30 18.37
C LEU A 356 -18.85 -22.56 19.07
N GLN A 357 -18.87 -21.25 18.90
CA GLN A 357 -19.89 -20.33 19.43
C GLN A 357 -20.75 -19.74 18.30
N PRO A 358 -21.97 -19.24 18.60
CA PRO A 358 -22.92 -18.78 17.58
C PRO A 358 -22.36 -17.72 16.62
N ASN A 359 -21.54 -16.79 17.11
CA ASN A 359 -21.01 -15.69 16.31
C ASN A 359 -19.59 -15.94 15.78
N ASP A 360 -19.11 -17.18 15.87
CA ASP A 360 -17.81 -17.51 15.31
C ASP A 360 -17.86 -17.53 13.78
N GLU A 361 -16.73 -17.16 13.16
CA GLU A 361 -16.48 -17.43 11.74
C GLU A 361 -15.26 -18.34 11.61
N LEU A 362 -15.46 -19.55 11.09
CA LEU A 362 -14.42 -20.54 10.90
C LEU A 362 -13.93 -20.51 9.44
N VAL A 363 -12.66 -20.20 9.23
CA VAL A 363 -12.04 -20.23 7.90
C VAL A 363 -11.40 -21.59 7.68
N ILE A 364 -11.91 -22.35 6.71
CA ILE A 364 -11.47 -23.72 6.38
C ILE A 364 -10.80 -23.71 5.01
N TYR A 365 -9.62 -24.33 4.93
CA TYR A 365 -8.95 -24.64 3.66
C TYR A 365 -9.18 -26.09 3.25
N GLY A 366 -9.47 -26.32 1.97
CA GLY A 366 -9.64 -27.67 1.42
C GLY A 366 -10.19 -27.62 0.00
N GLU A 367 -10.70 -28.76 -0.49
CA GLU A 367 -11.39 -28.82 -1.77
C GLU A 367 -12.76 -28.13 -1.67
N ILE A 368 -12.99 -27.11 -2.49
CA ILE A 368 -14.17 -26.23 -2.42
C ILE A 368 -15.47 -27.02 -2.63
N ALA A 369 -15.48 -27.94 -3.61
CA ALA A 369 -16.65 -28.74 -3.92
C ALA A 369 -17.05 -29.65 -2.76
N SER A 370 -16.07 -30.32 -2.15
CA SER A 370 -16.27 -31.16 -0.97
C SER A 370 -16.76 -30.36 0.24
N ILE A 371 -16.17 -29.18 0.48
CA ILE A 371 -16.62 -28.28 1.57
C ILE A 371 -18.08 -27.87 1.40
N ARG A 372 -18.46 -27.40 0.21
CA ARG A 372 -19.84 -27.00 -0.04
C ARG A 372 -20.82 -28.17 0.07
N ALA A 373 -20.47 -29.33 -0.48
CA ALA A 373 -21.34 -30.51 -0.45
C ALA A 373 -21.58 -31.03 0.99
N HIS A 374 -20.55 -31.03 1.84
CA HIS A 374 -20.71 -31.45 3.23
C HIS A 374 -21.61 -30.50 4.02
N MET A 375 -21.45 -29.19 3.81
CA MET A 375 -22.29 -28.18 4.45
C MET A 375 -23.75 -28.37 3.99
N GLN A 376 -24.01 -28.49 2.68
CA GLN A 376 -25.37 -28.69 2.15
C GLN A 376 -26.07 -29.97 2.65
N ARG A 377 -25.36 -31.09 2.79
CA ARG A 377 -25.96 -32.35 3.30
C ARG A 377 -26.45 -32.25 4.75
N ARG A 378 -25.84 -31.37 5.54
CA ARG A 378 -26.20 -31.16 6.95
C ARG A 378 -27.42 -30.27 7.08
N ASP A 379 -27.54 -29.26 6.21
CA ASP A 379 -28.71 -28.37 6.10
C ASP A 379 -30.01 -29.18 5.87
N THR A 380 -29.97 -30.13 4.92
CA THR A 380 -31.10 -31.01 4.60
C THR A 380 -31.44 -31.99 5.74
N ALA A 381 -30.46 -32.41 6.53
CA ALA A 381 -30.68 -33.31 7.67
C ALA A 381 -31.28 -32.58 8.90
N SER A 382 -31.17 -31.26 8.96
CA SER A 382 -31.88 -30.42 9.95
C SER A 382 -33.32 -30.12 9.54
N GLU A 383 -33.63 -30.01 8.24
CA GLU A 383 -35.01 -29.81 7.75
C GLU A 383 -35.89 -31.06 7.93
N GLU A 384 -35.33 -32.28 7.84
CA GLU A 384 -36.07 -33.53 8.06
C GLU A 384 -36.42 -33.82 9.55
N ARG A 385 -36.06 -32.92 10.49
CA ARG A 385 -36.30 -33.08 11.93
C ARG A 385 -37.41 -32.16 12.49
N PHE A 386 -38.22 -31.54 11.63
CA PHE A 386 -39.35 -30.71 12.02
C PHE A 386 -40.70 -31.34 11.68
#